data_AF-A0A7S1D3Q9-F1
#
_entry.id   AF-A0A7S1D3Q9-F1
#
_cell.length_a   1.000
_cell.length_b   1.000
_cell.length_c   1.000
_cell.angle_alpha   90.00
_cell.angle_beta   90.00
_cell.angle_gamma   90.00
#
_symmetry.space_group_name_H-M   'P 1'
#
loop_
_entity.id
_entity.type
_entity.pdbx_description
1 polymer ?
#
loop_
_entity_poly.entity_id
_entity_poly.type
_entity_poly.pdbx_seq_one_letter_code
_entity_poly.pdbx_strand_id
1 'polypeptide(L)'
;MIETIYHQQQEQDQPQRVTLLTHSLGCIMVHHFLTTHVSQEWKERYLHAWIPVSAAFGGVPADLRSILWGDTLSIPWLRPLDVRDEQRSYETALWLLPDPHLYHDDDVNPEDNIVLQTLNRNFTSLDYLDLFNTQLADFANDGPLIYQRVKHLTQWTEWRGDNDTKTTRNSTQWRLMDPNVTVYPVYGTNVATPMRYIYNHNVQHIDEADDEEEDKVQGERLQWKKPQPKVVTSLDGDGTVPLRGLEAGNHWRFSQHPLILKSQDHVHVLSDTQ
;
A
#
# COMPACT_ATOMS: atom_id res chain seq x y z
N MET A 1 -10.57 -5.70 17.89
CA MET A 1 -11.17 -4.38 18.18
C MET A 1 -12.46 -4.15 17.39
N ILE A 2 -12.44 -4.23 16.05
CA ILE A 2 -13.67 -4.11 15.23
C ILE A 2 -14.70 -5.20 15.56
N GLU A 3 -14.28 -6.47 15.67
CA GLU A 3 -15.18 -7.57 16.08
C GLU A 3 -15.72 -7.41 17.50
N THR A 4 -14.94 -6.82 18.41
CA THR A 4 -15.38 -6.57 19.78
C THR A 4 -16.48 -5.51 19.81
N ILE A 5 -16.33 -4.43 19.05
CA ILE A 5 -17.39 -3.42 18.86
C ILE A 5 -18.59 -4.05 18.17
N TYR A 6 -18.37 -4.91 17.17
CA TYR A 6 -19.43 -5.67 16.49
C TYR A 6 -20.29 -6.47 17.47
N HIS A 7 -19.67 -7.28 18.34
CA HIS A 7 -20.39 -8.09 19.32
C HIS A 7 -21.05 -7.25 20.41
N GLN A 8 -20.35 -6.24 20.94
CA GLN A 8 -20.90 -5.37 21.98
C GLN A 8 -22.12 -4.56 21.50
N GLN A 9 -22.14 -4.13 20.24
CA GLN A 9 -23.28 -3.40 19.68
C GLN A 9 -24.47 -4.33 19.37
N GLN A 10 -24.21 -5.59 18.98
CA GLN A 10 -25.26 -6.59 18.73
C GLN A 10 -26.09 -6.92 19.96
N GLU A 11 -25.49 -6.84 21.16
CA GLU A 11 -26.15 -7.14 22.43
C GLU A 11 -27.05 -6.00 22.95
N GLN A 12 -27.07 -4.84 22.28
CA GLN A 12 -27.88 -3.68 22.69
C GLN A 12 -29.24 -3.65 21.99
N ASP A 13 -30.31 -3.42 22.78
CA ASP A 13 -31.68 -3.23 22.27
C ASP A 13 -31.80 -1.99 21.36
N GLN A 14 -31.01 -0.94 21.63
CA GLN A 14 -30.93 0.27 20.81
C GLN A 14 -29.46 0.70 20.64
N PRO A 15 -28.75 0.13 19.65
CA PRO A 15 -27.34 0.45 19.44
C PRO A 15 -27.16 1.88 18.94
N GLN A 16 -26.14 2.55 19.47
CA GLN A 16 -25.75 3.88 18.98
C GLN A 16 -24.85 3.71 17.76
N ARG A 17 -25.22 4.35 16.64
CA ARG A 17 -24.38 4.37 15.44
C ARG A 17 -23.04 5.03 15.73
N VAL A 18 -21.96 4.44 15.24
CA VAL A 18 -20.58 4.91 15.45
C VAL A 18 -19.98 5.46 14.17
N THR A 19 -19.05 6.41 14.31
CA THR A 19 -18.16 6.84 13.23
C THR A 19 -16.84 6.10 13.35
N LEU A 20 -16.43 5.43 12.27
CA LEU A 20 -15.10 4.80 12.20
C LEU A 20 -14.08 5.85 11.78
N LEU A 21 -12.98 5.98 12.51
CA LEU A 21 -11.80 6.72 12.10
C LEU A 21 -10.67 5.70 11.91
N THR A 22 -10.07 5.66 10.72
CA THR A 22 -8.95 4.77 10.44
C THR A 22 -7.82 5.54 9.79
N HIS A 23 -6.60 5.03 9.95
CA HIS A 23 -5.41 5.60 9.34
C HIS A 23 -4.64 4.54 8.57
N SER A 24 -4.06 4.91 7.43
CA SER A 24 -3.11 4.08 6.69
C SER A 24 -3.65 2.67 6.35
N LEU A 25 -2.92 1.61 6.69
CA LEU A 25 -3.33 0.20 6.58
C LEU A 25 -4.69 -0.08 7.24
N GLY A 26 -5.02 0.59 8.34
CA GLY A 26 -6.32 0.42 9.00
C GLY A 26 -7.50 0.73 8.07
N CYS A 27 -7.31 1.61 7.09
CA CYS A 27 -8.33 1.95 6.11
C CYS A 27 -8.63 0.77 5.17
N ILE A 28 -7.61 0.05 4.69
CA ILE A 28 -7.84 -1.11 3.80
C ILE A 28 -8.36 -2.32 4.59
N MET A 29 -8.02 -2.45 5.88
CA MET A 29 -8.62 -3.44 6.77
C MET A 29 -10.13 -3.19 6.98
N VAL A 30 -10.52 -1.95 7.24
CA VAL A 30 -11.94 -1.60 7.34
C VAL A 30 -12.64 -1.73 6.00
N HIS A 31 -12.01 -1.35 4.89
CA HIS A 31 -12.57 -1.56 3.55
C HIS A 31 -12.90 -3.04 3.30
N HIS A 32 -11.94 -3.93 3.57
CA HIS A 32 -12.15 -5.37 3.46
C HIS A 32 -13.33 -5.83 4.33
N PHE A 33 -13.37 -5.45 5.61
CA PHE A 33 -14.46 -5.79 6.52
C PHE A 33 -15.84 -5.31 6.00
N LEU A 34 -15.95 -4.05 5.57
CA LEU A 34 -17.21 -3.45 5.11
C LEU A 34 -17.73 -4.02 3.78
N THR A 35 -16.84 -4.59 2.97
CA THR A 35 -17.17 -5.13 1.65
C THR A 35 -17.37 -6.65 1.63
N THR A 36 -16.83 -7.38 2.61
CA THR A 36 -16.87 -8.86 2.60
C THR A 36 -17.49 -9.51 3.83
N HIS A 37 -17.52 -8.85 5.01
CA HIS A 37 -17.92 -9.50 6.26
C HIS A 37 -19.29 -9.05 6.80
N VAL A 38 -19.72 -7.82 6.50
CA VAL A 38 -20.97 -7.25 7.04
C VAL A 38 -21.99 -6.94 5.97
N SER A 39 -23.28 -7.15 6.29
CA SER A 39 -24.38 -6.84 5.40
C SER A 39 -24.69 -5.34 5.34
N GLN A 40 -25.48 -4.92 4.36
CA GLN A 40 -25.92 -3.53 4.26
C GLN A 40 -26.80 -3.13 5.46
N GLU A 41 -27.68 -4.02 5.91
CA GLU A 41 -28.54 -3.80 7.08
C GLU A 41 -27.70 -3.60 8.35
N TRP A 42 -26.58 -4.34 8.49
CA TRP A 42 -25.65 -4.13 9.59
C TRP A 42 -25.02 -2.74 9.54
N LYS A 43 -24.52 -2.34 8.37
CA LYS A 43 -23.88 -1.03 8.19
C LYS A 43 -24.87 0.10 8.48
N GLU A 44 -26.11 -0.01 8.01
CA GLU A 44 -27.17 0.95 8.31
C GLU A 44 -27.59 0.95 9.78
N ARG A 45 -27.50 -0.18 10.49
CA ARG A 45 -27.84 -0.24 11.91
C ARG A 45 -26.76 0.37 12.80
N TYR A 46 -25.48 0.13 12.49
CA TYR A 46 -24.37 0.40 13.41
C TYR A 46 -23.43 1.52 12.99
N LEU A 47 -23.40 1.91 11.71
CA LEU A 47 -22.47 2.93 11.23
C LEU A 47 -23.18 4.24 10.93
N HIS A 48 -22.60 5.32 11.46
CA HIS A 48 -22.94 6.68 11.06
C HIS A 48 -22.14 7.09 9.84
N ALA A 49 -20.81 6.92 9.90
CA ALA A 49 -19.88 7.28 8.83
C ALA A 49 -18.54 6.56 8.98
N TRP A 50 -17.70 6.67 7.96
CA TRP A 50 -16.30 6.26 7.98
C TRP A 50 -15.39 7.40 7.51
N ILE A 51 -14.34 7.70 8.27
CA ILE A 51 -13.33 8.71 7.99
C ILE A 51 -11.99 7.99 7.77
N PRO A 52 -11.67 7.59 6.51
CA PRO A 52 -10.37 7.06 6.17
C PRO A 52 -9.36 8.20 6.03
N VAL A 53 -8.30 8.15 6.83
CA VAL A 53 -7.18 9.10 6.80
C VAL A 53 -5.97 8.45 6.13
N SER A 54 -5.43 9.07 5.08
CA SER A 54 -4.26 8.60 4.34
C SER A 54 -4.34 7.11 3.95
N ALA A 55 -5.45 6.71 3.34
CA ALA A 55 -5.71 5.31 3.02
C ALA A 55 -4.81 4.76 1.90
N ALA A 56 -4.17 3.62 2.17
CA ALA A 56 -3.27 2.94 1.24
C ALA A 56 -4.01 2.00 0.27
N PHE A 57 -5.12 2.43 -0.35
CA PHE A 57 -5.99 1.55 -1.15
C PHE A 57 -5.30 0.88 -2.34
N GLY A 58 -4.29 1.53 -2.93
CA GLY A 58 -3.51 0.99 -4.04
C GLY A 58 -2.21 0.29 -3.63
N GLY A 59 -1.94 0.17 -2.34
CA GLY A 59 -0.61 -0.20 -1.85
C GLY A 59 0.39 0.97 -1.85
N VAL A 60 1.56 0.71 -1.27
CA VAL A 60 2.65 1.66 -1.08
C VAL A 60 3.93 1.10 -1.73
N PRO A 61 4.53 1.79 -2.71
CA PRO A 61 5.76 1.29 -3.35
C PRO A 61 6.89 1.02 -2.36
N ALA A 62 6.93 1.73 -1.23
CA ALA A 62 7.92 1.52 -0.17
C ALA A 62 7.98 0.08 0.35
N ASP A 63 6.85 -0.65 0.40
CA ASP A 63 6.87 -2.04 0.88
C ASP A 63 7.60 -2.99 -0.05
N LEU A 64 7.71 -2.66 -1.34
CA LEU A 64 8.56 -3.39 -2.27
C LEU A 64 10.04 -3.26 -1.88
N ARG A 65 10.48 -2.10 -1.37
CA ARG A 65 11.83 -1.94 -0.82
C ARG A 65 11.99 -2.74 0.46
N SER A 66 11.02 -2.70 1.38
CA SER A 66 11.06 -3.43 2.64
C SER A 66 11.29 -4.93 2.42
N ILE A 67 10.54 -5.56 1.51
CA ILE A 67 10.69 -7.01 1.26
C ILE A 67 11.94 -7.38 0.46
N LEU A 68 12.53 -6.46 -0.31
CA LEU A 68 13.72 -6.74 -1.12
C LEU A 68 15.01 -6.49 -0.33
N TRP A 69 15.09 -5.34 0.35
CA TRP A 69 16.32 -4.79 0.91
C TRP A 69 16.22 -4.47 2.40
N GLY A 70 15.03 -4.54 2.98
CA GLY A 70 14.74 -4.06 4.32
C GLY A 70 14.59 -2.54 4.40
N ASP A 71 13.72 -2.09 5.30
CA ASP A 71 13.58 -0.67 5.65
C ASP A 71 13.86 -0.45 7.14
N THR A 72 14.94 0.26 7.45
CA THR A 72 15.32 0.61 8.83
C THR A 72 14.43 1.66 9.47
N LEU A 73 13.49 2.26 8.72
CA LEU A 73 12.62 3.35 9.19
C LEU A 73 13.44 4.53 9.74
N SER A 74 14.61 4.78 9.15
CA SER A 74 15.59 5.78 9.58
C SER A 74 16.21 5.53 10.97
N ILE A 75 16.14 4.32 11.52
CA ILE A 75 16.79 3.94 12.78
C ILE A 75 18.28 3.65 12.52
N PRO A 76 19.22 4.47 13.01
CA PRO A 76 20.61 4.44 12.53
C PRO A 76 21.43 3.18 12.83
N TRP A 77 21.03 2.38 13.82
CA TRP A 77 21.76 1.18 14.25
C TRP A 77 21.14 -0.14 13.79
N LEU A 78 20.01 -0.10 13.08
CA LEU A 78 19.42 -1.29 12.48
C LEU A 78 20.07 -1.56 11.13
N ARG A 79 20.37 -2.84 10.88
CA ARG A 79 20.87 -3.32 9.60
C ARG A 79 19.64 -3.65 8.74
N PRO A 80 19.52 -3.16 7.50
CA PRO A 80 18.33 -3.43 6.67
C PRO A 80 18.00 -4.94 6.55
N LEU A 81 19.02 -5.79 6.45
CA LEU A 81 18.81 -7.24 6.32
C LEU A 81 18.35 -7.90 7.62
N ASP A 82 18.70 -7.37 8.79
CA ASP A 82 18.17 -7.87 10.07
C ASP A 82 16.67 -7.65 10.19
N VAL A 83 16.17 -6.53 9.67
CA VAL A 83 14.74 -6.18 9.73
C VAL A 83 13.96 -6.76 8.56
N ARG A 84 14.63 -7.15 7.47
CA ARG A 84 13.99 -7.69 6.27
C ARG A 84 13.22 -8.96 6.57
N ASP A 85 13.78 -9.88 7.33
CA ASP A 85 13.13 -11.15 7.67
C ASP A 85 11.89 -10.93 8.53
N GLU A 86 11.98 -9.99 9.49
CA GLU A 86 10.82 -9.55 10.26
C GLU A 86 9.75 -8.94 9.34
N GLN A 87 10.13 -8.01 8.46
CA GLN A 87 9.22 -7.34 7.53
C GLN A 87 8.55 -8.31 6.55
N ARG A 88 9.27 -9.33 6.09
CA ARG A 88 8.75 -10.41 5.24
C ARG A 88 7.77 -11.33 5.96
N SER A 89 7.86 -11.43 7.28
CA SER A 89 6.89 -12.20 8.08
C SER A 89 5.53 -11.52 8.19
N TYR A 90 5.45 -10.22 7.91
CA TYR A 90 4.20 -9.47 7.95
C TYR A 90 3.42 -9.65 6.64
N GLU A 91 2.31 -10.38 6.68
CA GLU A 91 1.43 -10.54 5.50
C GLU A 91 0.96 -9.18 4.95
N THR A 92 0.84 -8.18 5.82
CA THR A 92 0.45 -6.80 5.48
C THR A 92 1.45 -6.12 4.55
N ALA A 93 2.75 -6.44 4.65
CA ALA A 93 3.76 -5.88 3.74
C ALA A 93 3.53 -6.35 2.29
N LEU A 94 3.03 -7.58 2.11
CA LEU A 94 2.71 -8.12 0.79
C LEU A 94 1.31 -7.68 0.32
N TRP A 95 0.39 -7.43 1.26
CA TRP A 95 -0.92 -6.85 0.93
C TRP A 95 -0.77 -5.43 0.37
N LEU A 96 0.17 -4.67 0.91
CA LEU A 96 0.42 -3.29 0.53
C LEU A 96 1.34 -3.14 -0.68
N LEU A 97 1.68 -4.22 -1.39
CA LEU A 97 2.37 -4.09 -2.66
C LEU A 97 1.49 -3.32 -3.67
N PRO A 98 2.08 -2.53 -4.58
CA PRO A 98 1.33 -1.81 -5.61
C PRO A 98 0.32 -2.68 -6.35
N ASP A 99 -0.96 -2.37 -6.19
CA ASP A 99 -2.05 -3.19 -6.72
C ASP A 99 -2.16 -3.04 -8.26
N PRO A 100 -2.21 -4.14 -9.03
CA PRO A 100 -2.34 -4.08 -10.49
C PRO A 100 -3.48 -3.21 -11.01
N HIS A 101 -4.59 -3.10 -10.27
CA HIS A 101 -5.73 -2.30 -10.71
C HIS A 101 -5.45 -0.79 -10.74
N LEU A 102 -4.42 -0.31 -10.05
CA LEU A 102 -3.98 1.10 -10.09
C LEU A 102 -2.59 1.31 -10.70
N TYR A 103 -1.78 0.26 -10.82
CA TYR A 103 -0.40 0.33 -11.27
C TYR A 103 -0.15 -0.30 -12.64
N HIS A 104 -1.17 -0.91 -13.25
CA HIS A 104 -1.10 -1.44 -14.59
C HIS A 104 -2.24 -0.91 -15.46
N ASP A 105 -1.89 -0.21 -16.53
CA ASP A 105 -2.83 0.20 -17.59
C ASP A 105 -2.20 -0.14 -18.96
N ASP A 106 -2.92 -0.91 -19.79
CA ASP A 106 -2.45 -1.29 -21.13
C ASP A 106 -2.61 -0.15 -22.15
N ASP A 107 -3.38 0.88 -21.79
CA ASP A 107 -3.66 2.04 -22.66
C ASP A 107 -2.64 3.19 -22.43
N VAL A 108 -1.64 3.03 -21.54
CA VAL A 108 -0.57 4.02 -21.27
C VAL A 108 0.82 3.55 -21.71
N ASN A 109 1.85 4.36 -21.51
CA ASN A 109 3.23 3.97 -21.81
C ASN A 109 3.64 2.80 -20.88
N PRO A 110 4.11 1.66 -21.42
CA PRO A 110 4.53 0.51 -20.59
C PRO A 110 5.57 0.85 -19.51
N GLU A 111 6.38 1.90 -19.70
CA GLU A 111 7.32 2.34 -18.67
C GLU A 111 6.67 2.88 -17.40
N ASP A 112 5.43 3.37 -17.49
CA ASP A 112 4.66 3.89 -16.37
C ASP A 112 4.11 2.77 -15.46
N ASN A 113 4.07 1.53 -15.97
CA ASN A 113 3.66 0.34 -15.23
C ASN A 113 4.81 -0.30 -14.42
N ILE A 114 6.05 0.19 -14.59
CA ILE A 114 7.23 -0.36 -13.91
C ILE A 114 7.25 0.10 -12.45
N VAL A 115 7.18 -0.85 -11.52
CA VAL A 115 7.30 -0.62 -10.08
C VAL A 115 8.71 -0.91 -9.56
N LEU A 116 9.47 -1.74 -10.29
CA LEU A 116 10.83 -2.14 -9.94
C LEU A 116 11.66 -2.35 -11.20
N GLN A 117 12.83 -1.74 -11.24
CA GLN A 117 13.84 -1.98 -12.25
C GLN A 117 15.08 -2.59 -11.61
N THR A 118 15.61 -3.63 -12.25
CA THR A 118 16.88 -4.28 -11.89
C THR A 118 17.84 -4.20 -13.08
N LEU A 119 19.08 -4.68 -12.94
CA LEU A 119 20.04 -4.72 -14.04
C LEU A 119 19.52 -5.49 -15.27
N ASN A 120 18.82 -6.60 -15.04
CA ASN A 120 18.49 -7.54 -16.11
C ASN A 120 17.01 -7.53 -16.50
N ARG A 121 16.14 -6.92 -15.67
CA ARG A 121 14.70 -6.96 -15.88
C ARG A 121 13.94 -5.83 -15.18
N ASN A 122 12.89 -5.37 -15.84
CA ASN A 122 11.85 -4.54 -15.27
C ASN A 122 10.68 -5.40 -14.81
N PHE A 123 10.11 -5.07 -13.64
CA PHE A 123 8.98 -5.73 -13.02
C PHE A 123 7.83 -4.74 -12.86
N THR A 124 6.63 -5.21 -13.19
CA THR A 124 5.36 -4.53 -12.98
C THR A 124 4.64 -5.12 -11.76
N SER A 125 3.51 -4.54 -11.37
CA SER A 125 2.62 -5.10 -10.35
C SER A 125 2.05 -6.48 -10.72
N LEU A 126 2.11 -6.89 -11.99
CA LEU A 126 1.71 -8.24 -12.43
C LEU A 126 2.78 -9.31 -12.19
N ASP A 127 4.04 -8.91 -11.93
CA ASP A 127 5.18 -9.81 -11.92
C ASP A 127 5.57 -10.32 -10.51
N TYR A 128 4.82 -10.02 -9.45
CA TYR A 128 5.27 -10.32 -8.08
C TYR A 128 5.58 -11.79 -7.79
N LEU A 129 4.77 -12.71 -8.31
CA LEU A 129 5.05 -14.15 -8.13
C LEU A 129 6.36 -14.56 -8.78
N ASP A 130 6.62 -14.04 -9.97
CA ASP A 130 7.86 -14.31 -10.69
C ASP A 130 9.05 -13.61 -10.01
N LEU A 131 8.87 -12.39 -9.51
CA LEU A 131 9.86 -11.70 -8.68
C LEU A 131 10.28 -12.55 -7.48
N PHE A 132 9.32 -13.08 -6.71
CA PHE A 132 9.63 -13.90 -5.53
C PHE A 132 10.31 -15.22 -5.91
N ASN A 133 9.82 -15.89 -6.95
CA ASN A 133 10.36 -17.18 -7.36
C ASN A 133 11.74 -17.09 -8.01
N THR A 134 12.03 -16.00 -8.73
CA THR A 134 13.25 -15.88 -9.53
C THR A 134 14.30 -15.00 -8.88
N GLN A 135 13.93 -13.97 -8.12
CA GLN A 135 14.89 -13.01 -7.56
C GLN A 135 15.16 -13.19 -6.07
N LEU A 136 14.29 -13.89 -5.34
CA LEU A 136 14.37 -14.02 -3.87
C LEU A 136 14.39 -15.49 -3.44
N ALA A 137 15.51 -16.18 -3.65
CA ALA A 137 15.61 -17.62 -3.38
C ALA A 137 15.29 -18.00 -1.92
N ASP A 138 15.68 -17.15 -0.97
CA ASP A 138 15.41 -17.29 0.46
C ASP A 138 13.94 -17.04 0.84
N PHE A 139 13.19 -16.33 0.00
CA PHE A 139 11.78 -16.02 0.20
C PHE A 139 10.82 -16.79 -0.75
N ALA A 140 11.35 -17.56 -1.70
CA ALA A 140 10.58 -18.22 -2.74
C ALA A 140 9.57 -19.26 -2.22
N ASN A 141 9.79 -19.82 -1.02
CA ASN A 141 8.85 -20.76 -0.41
C ASN A 141 7.68 -20.06 0.31
N ASP A 142 7.93 -18.90 0.91
CA ASP A 142 6.93 -18.21 1.75
C ASP A 142 6.22 -17.07 0.99
N GLY A 143 6.97 -16.26 0.24
CA GLY A 143 6.48 -15.07 -0.46
C GLY A 143 5.29 -15.32 -1.37
N PRO A 144 5.36 -16.29 -2.30
CA PRO A 144 4.22 -16.64 -3.15
C PRO A 144 2.99 -17.09 -2.34
N LEU A 145 3.19 -17.86 -1.26
CA LEU A 145 2.08 -18.34 -0.43
C LEU A 145 1.42 -17.19 0.34
N ILE A 146 2.22 -16.31 0.94
CA ILE A 146 1.73 -15.12 1.64
C ILE A 146 0.99 -14.21 0.66
N TYR A 147 1.61 -13.89 -0.48
CA TYR A 147 1.03 -12.99 -1.48
C TYR A 147 -0.32 -13.50 -1.98
N GLN A 148 -0.45 -14.81 -2.25
CA GLN A 148 -1.70 -15.41 -2.69
C GLN A 148 -2.83 -15.28 -1.66
N ARG A 149 -2.53 -15.27 -0.36
CA ARG A 149 -3.53 -15.06 0.70
C ARG A 149 -4.04 -13.62 0.74
N VAL A 150 -3.17 -12.65 0.46
CA VAL A 150 -3.48 -11.23 0.72
C VAL A 150 -3.83 -10.39 -0.50
N LYS A 151 -3.38 -10.77 -1.71
CA LYS A 151 -3.54 -9.96 -2.94
C LYS A 151 -4.99 -9.67 -3.35
N HIS A 152 -5.95 -10.35 -2.74
CA HIS A 152 -7.38 -10.19 -3.02
C HIS A 152 -8.16 -9.57 -1.86
N LEU A 153 -7.49 -9.15 -0.78
CA LEU A 153 -8.18 -8.59 0.39
C LEU A 153 -8.75 -7.19 0.10
N THR A 154 -8.04 -6.37 -0.68
CA THR A 154 -8.61 -5.13 -1.23
C THR A 154 -9.61 -5.47 -2.33
N GLN A 155 -10.88 -5.09 -2.17
CA GLN A 155 -11.93 -5.45 -3.11
C GLN A 155 -12.01 -4.45 -4.28
N TRP A 156 -12.00 -4.97 -5.51
CA TRP A 156 -12.12 -4.21 -6.75
C TRP A 156 -13.35 -4.65 -7.54
N THR A 157 -13.93 -3.76 -8.31
CA THR A 157 -15.07 -4.05 -9.19
C THR A 157 -14.81 -3.52 -10.60
N GLU A 158 -15.24 -4.29 -11.59
CA GLU A 158 -15.18 -3.88 -12.99
C GLU A 158 -16.05 -2.63 -13.20
N TRP A 159 -15.49 -1.61 -13.83
CA TRP A 159 -16.21 -0.41 -14.24
C TRP A 159 -16.34 -0.38 -15.76
N ARG A 160 -17.59 -0.33 -16.25
CA ARG A 160 -17.90 -0.40 -17.69
C ARG A 160 -18.16 0.95 -18.35
N GLY A 161 -17.76 2.05 -17.72
CA GLY A 161 -18.08 3.39 -18.23
C GLY A 161 -19.55 3.76 -18.02
N ASP A 162 -19.85 5.07 -18.06
CA ASP A 162 -21.19 5.51 -18.43
C ASP A 162 -21.31 5.37 -19.95
N ASN A 163 -22.46 4.92 -20.46
CA ASN A 163 -22.71 4.55 -21.87
C ASN A 163 -22.46 5.66 -22.94
N ASP A 164 -21.79 6.77 -22.61
CA ASP A 164 -21.74 7.99 -23.44
C ASP A 164 -20.34 8.51 -23.82
N THR A 165 -19.25 7.78 -23.53
CA THR A 165 -17.92 8.16 -24.05
C THR A 165 -17.37 7.10 -25.00
N LYS A 166 -17.34 7.44 -26.29
CA LYS A 166 -16.62 6.75 -27.36
C LYS A 166 -15.09 6.83 -27.18
N THR A 167 -14.57 6.37 -26.05
CA THR A 167 -13.16 6.07 -25.88
C THR A 167 -13.03 4.56 -25.93
N THR A 168 -12.60 4.04 -27.08
CA THR A 168 -12.19 2.64 -27.26
C THR A 168 -10.94 2.39 -26.41
N ARG A 169 -11.11 2.18 -25.11
CA ARG A 169 -10.09 1.58 -24.26
C ARG A 169 -10.03 0.10 -24.58
N ASN A 170 -8.81 -0.44 -24.68
CA ASN A 170 -8.63 -1.87 -24.92
C ASN A 170 -8.71 -2.66 -23.61
N SER A 171 -8.45 -2.00 -22.48
CA SER A 171 -8.39 -2.59 -21.15
C SER A 171 -9.73 -2.55 -20.38
N THR A 172 -9.97 -3.57 -19.57
CA THR A 172 -11.01 -3.56 -18.54
C THR A 172 -10.63 -2.53 -17.47
N GLN A 173 -11.52 -1.59 -17.18
CA GLN A 173 -11.29 -0.61 -16.12
C GLN A 173 -11.79 -1.15 -14.79
N TRP A 174 -11.07 -0.81 -13.73
CA TRP A 174 -11.37 -1.24 -12.37
C TRP A 174 -11.55 -0.04 -11.45
N ARG A 175 -12.39 -0.22 -10.45
CA ARG A 175 -12.61 0.76 -9.39
C ARG A 175 -12.63 0.06 -8.05
N LEU A 176 -12.13 0.74 -7.03
CA LEU A 176 -12.20 0.24 -5.67
C LEU A 176 -13.66 0.06 -5.27
N MET A 177 -13.99 -1.13 -4.75
CA MET A 177 -15.37 -1.51 -4.44
C MET A 177 -15.98 -0.53 -3.43
N ASP A 178 -17.22 -0.11 -3.68
CA ASP A 178 -17.95 0.82 -2.81
C ASP A 178 -18.33 0.15 -1.48
N PRO A 179 -17.92 0.71 -0.32
CA PRO A 179 -18.27 0.16 0.98
C PRO A 179 -19.75 0.39 1.35
N ASN A 180 -20.50 1.17 0.56
CA ASN A 180 -21.91 1.52 0.73
C ASN A 180 -22.22 2.14 2.11
N VAL A 181 -21.32 3.00 2.58
CA VAL A 181 -21.45 3.82 3.79
C VAL A 181 -21.07 5.26 3.48
N THR A 182 -21.54 6.22 4.27
CA THR A 182 -21.07 7.60 4.16
C THR A 182 -19.59 7.68 4.50
N VAL A 183 -18.78 8.25 3.59
CA VAL A 183 -17.33 8.36 3.74
C VAL A 183 -16.89 9.82 3.70
N TYR A 184 -15.97 10.19 4.58
CA TYR A 184 -15.28 11.49 4.57
C TYR A 184 -13.76 11.25 4.42
N PRO A 185 -13.24 11.18 3.17
CA PRO A 185 -11.82 10.92 2.97
C PRO A 185 -10.96 12.11 3.44
N VAL A 186 -9.83 11.82 4.06
CA VAL A 186 -8.84 12.83 4.48
C VAL A 186 -7.45 12.36 4.06
N TYR A 187 -6.65 13.21 3.42
CA TYR A 187 -5.27 12.83 3.10
C TYR A 187 -4.38 14.04 2.78
N GLY A 188 -3.08 13.82 3.00
CA GLY A 188 -2.01 14.72 2.61
C GLY A 188 -1.73 14.68 1.10
N THR A 189 -1.22 15.78 0.55
CA THR A 189 -0.74 15.86 -0.85
C THR A 189 0.49 16.76 -0.94
N ASN A 190 1.17 16.76 -2.09
CA ASN A 190 2.34 17.62 -2.34
C ASN A 190 3.53 17.30 -1.41
N VAL A 191 3.75 16.01 -1.15
CA VAL A 191 4.91 15.47 -0.44
C VAL A 191 5.60 14.45 -1.33
N ALA A 192 6.92 14.53 -1.45
CA ALA A 192 7.71 13.64 -2.29
C ALA A 192 7.51 12.18 -1.86
N THR A 193 6.89 11.38 -2.73
CA THR A 193 6.42 10.04 -2.46
C THR A 193 7.07 9.04 -3.43
N PRO A 194 7.62 7.90 -2.95
CA PRO A 194 8.16 6.87 -3.81
C PRO A 194 7.12 6.31 -4.78
N MET A 195 7.49 6.18 -6.05
CA MET A 195 6.68 5.59 -7.11
C MET A 195 7.24 4.26 -7.61
N ARG A 196 8.56 4.17 -7.74
CA ARG A 196 9.28 2.95 -8.15
C ARG A 196 10.73 2.97 -7.68
N TYR A 197 11.35 1.78 -7.68
CA TYR A 197 12.75 1.59 -7.28
C TYR A 197 13.59 1.09 -8.44
N ILE A 198 14.83 1.58 -8.53
CA ILE A 198 15.83 1.16 -9.52
C ILE A 198 17.04 0.64 -8.78
N TYR A 199 17.34 -0.64 -9.00
CA TYR A 199 18.50 -1.33 -8.46
C TYR A 199 19.52 -1.58 -9.56
N ASN A 200 20.72 -1.03 -9.40
CA ASN A 200 21.84 -1.26 -10.31
C ASN A 200 22.63 -2.54 -9.96
N HIS A 201 22.00 -3.46 -9.23
CA HIS A 201 22.58 -4.74 -8.80
C HIS A 201 21.55 -5.86 -8.99
N ASN A 202 22.04 -7.10 -9.05
CA ASN A 202 21.17 -8.28 -9.01
C ASN A 202 20.59 -8.45 -7.62
N VAL A 203 19.26 -8.53 -7.55
CA VAL A 203 18.52 -8.74 -6.30
C VAL A 203 18.90 -10.07 -5.62
N GLN A 204 19.35 -11.05 -6.41
CA GLN A 204 19.80 -12.36 -5.91
C GLN A 204 21.08 -12.31 -5.05
N HIS A 205 21.91 -11.27 -5.19
CA HIS A 205 23.18 -11.13 -4.47
C HIS A 205 23.15 -10.00 -3.43
N ILE A 206 21.94 -9.59 -3.02
CA ILE A 206 21.79 -8.51 -2.02
C ILE A 206 22.52 -8.88 -0.74
N ASP A 207 22.48 -10.14 -0.35
CA ASP A 207 23.01 -10.63 0.92
C ASP A 207 24.54 -10.76 0.86
N GLU A 208 25.10 -11.13 -0.29
CA GLU A 208 26.56 -11.32 -0.50
C GLU A 208 27.39 -10.03 -0.33
N ALA A 209 26.77 -8.86 -0.46
CA ALA A 209 27.44 -7.59 -0.21
C ALA A 209 27.63 -7.25 1.29
N ASP A 210 27.19 -8.12 2.23
CA ASP A 210 27.46 -7.96 3.67
C ASP A 210 28.83 -8.49 4.10
N ASP A 211 29.40 -9.46 3.38
CA ASP A 211 30.53 -10.26 3.90
C ASP A 211 31.91 -9.61 3.71
N GLU A 212 32.04 -8.50 2.97
CA GLU A 212 33.35 -7.90 2.64
C GLU A 212 33.81 -6.76 3.57
N GLU A 213 32.98 -6.23 4.47
CA GLU A 213 33.34 -5.10 5.35
C GLU A 213 33.15 -5.36 6.87
N GLU A 214 33.13 -6.63 7.31
CA GLU A 214 33.15 -6.95 8.76
C GLU A 214 34.51 -6.68 9.44
N ASP A 215 35.57 -6.35 8.68
CA ASP A 215 36.91 -6.17 9.23
C ASP A 215 37.31 -4.68 9.40
N LYS A 216 37.26 -4.26 10.68
CA LYS A 216 38.09 -3.24 11.34
C LYS A 216 37.75 -1.76 11.10
N VAL A 217 36.91 -1.19 11.97
CA VAL A 217 37.23 0.13 12.59
C VAL A 217 36.75 0.16 14.05
N GLN A 218 37.70 0.15 14.98
CA GLN A 218 37.45 0.55 16.36
C GLN A 218 37.09 2.05 16.39
N GLY A 219 35.84 2.38 16.69
CA GLY A 219 35.48 3.70 17.22
C GLY A 219 34.86 4.72 16.26
N GLU A 220 34.58 4.41 15.01
CA GLU A 220 33.82 5.29 14.11
C GLU A 220 32.43 4.72 13.81
N ARG A 221 31.42 5.60 13.75
CA ARG A 221 30.01 5.30 13.44
C ARG A 221 29.93 4.31 12.27
N LEU A 222 29.36 3.13 12.51
CA LEU A 222 28.99 2.14 11.49
C LEU A 222 28.08 2.82 10.45
N GLN A 223 28.66 3.31 9.35
CA GLN A 223 27.92 3.78 8.19
C GLN A 223 27.81 2.61 7.21
N TRP A 224 26.61 2.04 7.12
CA TRP A 224 26.23 1.01 6.17
C TRP A 224 26.54 1.44 4.73
N LYS A 225 27.52 0.80 4.08
CA LYS A 225 27.96 1.11 2.70
C LYS A 225 27.28 0.26 1.62
N LYS A 226 26.07 -0.26 1.83
CA LYS A 226 25.32 -0.87 0.71
C LYS A 226 24.75 0.21 -0.21
N PRO A 227 24.88 0.05 -1.54
CA PRO A 227 24.31 0.98 -2.51
C PRO A 227 22.78 0.98 -2.36
N GLN A 228 22.24 2.11 -1.92
CA GLN A 228 20.80 2.29 -1.81
C GLN A 228 20.16 2.27 -3.21
N PRO A 229 18.94 1.73 -3.37
CA PRO A 229 18.23 1.87 -4.63
C PRO A 229 18.06 3.34 -4.97
N LYS A 230 18.13 3.64 -6.26
CA LYS A 230 17.61 4.92 -6.73
C LYS A 230 16.10 4.88 -6.63
N VAL A 231 15.53 5.83 -5.89
CA VAL A 231 14.09 6.00 -5.75
C VAL A 231 13.61 7.00 -6.78
N VAL A 232 12.58 6.64 -7.54
CA VAL A 232 11.85 7.58 -8.39
C VAL A 232 10.65 8.07 -7.58
N THR A 233 10.57 9.38 -7.37
CA THR A 233 9.54 10.01 -6.54
C THR A 233 8.63 10.91 -7.36
N SER A 234 7.37 11.03 -6.96
CA SER A 234 6.45 12.11 -7.40
C SER A 234 6.08 13.01 -6.23
N LEU A 235 5.72 14.27 -6.46
CA LEU A 235 5.10 15.12 -5.42
C LEU A 235 3.63 14.77 -5.18
N ASP A 236 3.04 13.93 -6.04
CA ASP A 236 1.65 13.51 -5.94
C ASP A 236 1.49 12.40 -4.90
N GLY A 237 1.54 12.76 -3.62
CA GLY A 237 1.27 11.87 -2.50
C GLY A 237 1.53 12.53 -1.14
N ASP A 238 1.49 11.72 -0.08
CA ASP A 238 1.69 12.14 1.32
C ASP A 238 3.07 11.73 1.89
N GLY A 239 4.01 11.34 1.03
CA GLY A 239 5.34 10.87 1.39
C GLY A 239 5.43 9.36 1.59
N THR A 240 4.29 8.67 1.75
CA THR A 240 4.22 7.20 1.85
C THR A 240 3.30 6.62 0.78
N VAL A 241 2.06 7.12 0.70
CA VAL A 241 1.02 6.65 -0.21
C VAL A 241 0.94 7.59 -1.42
N PRO A 242 1.13 7.09 -2.64
CA PRO A 242 0.91 7.87 -3.85
C PRO A 242 -0.54 8.34 -3.99
N LEU A 243 -0.74 9.48 -4.65
CA LEU A 243 -2.05 10.12 -4.84
C LEU A 243 -3.08 9.15 -5.45
N ARG A 244 -2.66 8.31 -6.40
CA ARG A 244 -3.53 7.28 -7.00
C ARG A 244 -4.16 6.35 -5.96
N GLY A 245 -3.43 6.01 -4.90
CA GLY A 245 -3.95 5.20 -3.80
C GLY A 245 -4.85 6.02 -2.86
N LEU A 246 -4.47 7.25 -2.56
CA LEU A 246 -5.23 8.17 -1.70
C LEU A 246 -6.61 8.50 -2.28
N GLU A 247 -6.69 8.70 -3.60
CA GLU A 247 -7.90 9.11 -4.30
C GLU A 247 -8.80 7.93 -4.75
N ALA A 248 -8.34 6.69 -4.57
CA ALA A 248 -9.03 5.51 -5.11
C ALA A 248 -10.46 5.32 -4.58
N GLY A 249 -10.80 5.91 -3.43
CA GLY A 249 -12.17 5.89 -2.86
C GLY A 249 -13.01 7.12 -3.18
N ASN A 250 -12.49 8.12 -3.89
CA ASN A 250 -13.20 9.38 -4.13
C ASN A 250 -14.44 9.21 -5.02
N HIS A 251 -14.52 8.15 -5.83
CA HIS A 251 -15.67 7.90 -6.72
C HIS A 251 -16.87 7.23 -6.04
N TRP A 252 -16.75 6.81 -4.77
CA TRP A 252 -17.83 6.07 -4.12
C TRP A 252 -19.10 6.91 -4.02
N ARG A 253 -20.25 6.23 -4.13
CA ARG A 253 -21.59 6.85 -4.20
C ARG A 253 -21.88 7.79 -3.04
N PHE A 254 -21.39 7.43 -1.84
CA PHE A 254 -21.62 8.19 -0.61
C PHE A 254 -20.34 8.85 -0.08
N SER A 255 -19.30 8.93 -0.91
CA SER A 255 -18.09 9.70 -0.60
C SER A 255 -18.41 11.18 -0.62
N GLN A 256 -18.06 11.88 0.45
CA GLN A 256 -18.09 13.33 0.49
C GLN A 256 -16.84 13.90 -0.19
N HIS A 257 -16.84 15.20 -0.44
CA HIS A 257 -15.63 15.87 -0.94
C HIS A 257 -14.46 15.63 0.02
N PRO A 258 -13.31 15.14 -0.49
CA PRO A 258 -12.17 14.81 0.34
C PRO A 258 -11.59 16.07 0.99
N LEU A 259 -11.19 15.96 2.26
CA LEU A 259 -10.37 16.98 2.92
C LEU A 259 -8.91 16.76 2.52
N ILE A 260 -8.44 17.59 1.60
CA ILE A 260 -7.07 17.53 1.08
C ILE A 260 -6.20 18.51 1.86
N LEU A 261 -5.21 17.99 2.59
CA LEU A 261 -4.27 18.78 3.37
C LEU A 261 -2.96 18.93 2.59
N LYS A 262 -2.70 20.12 2.06
CA LYS A 262 -1.49 20.36 1.26
C LYS A 262 -0.24 20.36 2.14
N SER A 263 0.80 19.68 1.67
CA SER A 263 2.11 19.57 2.32
C SER A 263 2.07 18.97 3.73
N GLN A 264 1.04 18.17 4.02
CA GLN A 264 1.03 17.29 5.18
C GLN A 264 1.49 15.90 4.78
N ASP A 265 2.43 15.34 5.54
CA ASP A 265 2.87 13.97 5.33
C ASP A 265 1.95 12.94 6.01
N HIS A 266 2.20 11.69 5.67
CA HIS A 266 1.43 10.51 6.06
C HIS A 266 1.16 10.40 7.57
N VAL A 267 2.08 10.87 8.42
CA VAL A 267 1.95 10.79 9.88
C VAL A 267 1.38 12.08 10.45
N HIS A 268 1.89 13.23 10.00
CA HIS A 268 1.50 14.53 10.55
C HIS A 268 0.07 14.95 10.21
N VAL A 269 -0.56 14.31 9.20
CA VAL A 269 -1.99 14.44 8.88
C VAL A 269 -2.91 14.23 10.10
N LEU A 270 -2.50 13.42 11.08
CA LEU A 270 -3.27 13.14 12.30
C LEU A 270 -3.13 14.21 13.39
N SER A 271 -2.08 15.04 13.29
CA SER A 271 -1.76 16.08 14.27
C SER A 271 -2.00 17.49 13.73
N ASP A 272 -2.51 17.62 12.50
CA ASP A 272 -2.80 18.93 11.92
C ASP A 272 -3.91 19.63 12.72
N THR A 273 -3.60 20.81 13.25
CA THR A 273 -4.52 21.63 14.05
C THR A 273 -5.12 22.79 13.25
N GLN A 274 -4.89 22.84 11.94
CA GLN A 274 -5.38 23.91 11.07
C GLN A 274 -6.91 23.96 10.95
#